data_AF-A0A815PA68-F1
#
_entry.id   AF-A0A815PA68-F1
#
_cell.length_a   1.000
_cell.length_b   1.000
_cell.length_c   1.000
_cell.angle_alpha   90.00
_cell.angle_beta   90.00
_cell.angle_gamma   90.00
#
_symmetry.space_group_name_H-M   'P 1'
#
loop_
_entity.id
_entity.type
_entity.pdbx_description
1 polymer ?
#
loop_
_entity_poly.entity_id
_entity_poly.type
_entity_poly.pdbx_seq_one_letter_code
_entity_poly.pdbx_strand_id
1 'polypeptide(L)'
;TERSPRKEKHLHKMLFSQVILFVISNIPYPVYTIYRSYAGVSSFTGSRALMDTFINNLLYDMVYLGFALTFPNFLLTSKMFRREFLQVLQTKIVQRCQRLMAA
;
A
#
# COMPACT_ATOMS: atom_id res chain seq x y z
N THR A 1 24.30 -21.97 -6.96
CA THR A 1 23.30 -21.01 -6.45
C THR A 1 22.52 -20.43 -7.61
N GLU A 2 21.63 -21.20 -8.24
CA GLU A 2 20.82 -20.70 -9.36
C GLU A 2 19.54 -20.07 -8.81
N ARG A 3 19.46 -18.74 -8.81
CA ARG A 3 18.17 -18.05 -8.66
C ARG A 3 17.36 -18.33 -9.92
N SER A 4 16.27 -19.09 -9.80
CA SER A 4 15.38 -19.37 -10.92
C SER A 4 14.88 -18.05 -11.55
N PRO A 5 15.09 -17.81 -12.86
CA PRO A 5 14.77 -16.54 -13.52
C PRO A 5 13.27 -16.18 -13.47
N ARG A 6 12.39 -17.17 -13.21
CA ARG A 6 10.96 -16.92 -12.98
C ARG A 6 10.68 -16.20 -11.66
N LYS A 7 11.42 -16.54 -10.59
CA LYS A 7 11.25 -15.91 -9.26
C LYS A 7 11.63 -14.44 -9.31
N GLU A 8 12.68 -14.12 -10.04
CA GLU A 8 13.16 -12.74 -10.23
C GLU A 8 12.18 -11.87 -11.02
N LYS A 9 11.55 -12.43 -12.08
CA LYS A 9 10.50 -11.73 -12.84
C LYS A 9 9.25 -11.43 -11.99
N HIS A 10 8.85 -12.36 -11.12
CA HIS A 10 7.71 -12.13 -10.21
C HIS A 10 8.00 -11.06 -9.17
N LEU A 11 9.22 -11.04 -8.63
CA LEU A 11 9.66 -10.01 -7.69
C LEU A 11 9.67 -8.63 -8.33
N HIS A 12 10.23 -8.51 -9.55
CA HIS A 12 10.21 -7.24 -10.30
C HIS A 12 8.79 -6.75 -10.57
N LYS A 13 7.86 -7.65 -10.91
CA LYS A 13 6.45 -7.30 -11.09
C LYS A 13 5.80 -6.78 -9.80
N MET A 14 6.09 -7.39 -8.66
CA MET A 14 5.60 -6.93 -7.35
C MET A 14 6.17 -5.55 -7.01
N LEU A 15 7.48 -5.38 -7.18
CA LEU A 15 8.16 -4.12 -6.93
C LEU A 15 7.57 -3.01 -7.79
N PHE A 16 7.38 -3.26 -9.09
CA PHE A 16 6.80 -2.29 -10.02
C PHE A 16 5.38 -1.87 -9.60
N SER A 17 4.53 -2.84 -9.23
CA SER A 17 3.17 -2.59 -8.71
C SER A 17 3.19 -1.74 -7.44
N GLN A 18 4.15 -1.99 -6.56
CA GLN A 18 4.30 -1.23 -5.32
C GLN A 18 4.82 0.19 -5.56
N VAL A 19 5.76 0.35 -6.49
CA VAL A 19 6.26 1.67 -6.89
C VAL A 19 5.13 2.52 -7.46
N ILE A 20 4.28 1.96 -8.33
CA ILE A 20 3.10 2.67 -8.86
C ILE A 20 2.17 3.11 -7.74
N LEU A 21 1.81 2.19 -6.83
CA LEU A 21 0.94 2.51 -5.69
C LEU A 21 1.55 3.59 -4.81
N PHE A 22 2.85 3.49 -4.51
CA PHE A 22 3.57 4.46 -3.70
C PHE A 22 3.54 5.86 -4.34
N VAL A 23 3.86 5.95 -5.64
CA VAL A 23 3.86 7.20 -6.41
C VAL A 23 2.50 7.87 -6.37
N ILE A 24 1.42 7.12 -6.66
CA ILE A 24 0.05 7.66 -6.68
C ILE A 24 -0.39 8.12 -5.29
N SER A 25 -0.08 7.36 -4.25
CA SER A 25 -0.51 7.67 -2.88
C SER A 25 0.33 8.73 -2.17
N ASN A 26 1.62 8.88 -2.52
CA ASN A 26 2.55 9.71 -1.73
C ASN A 26 3.02 10.99 -2.43
N ILE A 27 3.00 11.08 -3.76
CA ILE A 27 3.44 12.31 -4.47
C ILE A 27 2.41 13.46 -4.38
N PRO A 28 1.10 13.22 -4.46
CA PRO A 28 0.13 14.31 -4.45
C PRO A 28 0.19 15.21 -3.20
N TYR A 29 0.41 14.62 -2.02
CA TYR A 29 0.46 15.37 -0.75
C TYR A 29 1.59 16.43 -0.66
N PRO A 30 2.88 16.09 -0.92
CA PRO A 30 3.94 17.09 -0.94
C PRO A 30 3.76 18.12 -2.06
N VAL A 31 3.29 17.73 -3.24
CA VAL A 31 2.97 18.68 -4.32
C VAL A 31 1.91 19.69 -3.87
N TYR A 32 0.85 19.21 -3.21
CA TYR A 32 -0.20 20.07 -2.66
C TYR A 32 0.30 20.97 -1.52
N THR A 33 1.19 20.46 -0.67
CA THR A 33 1.80 21.23 0.42
C THR A 33 2.67 22.37 -0.10
N ILE A 34 3.44 22.12 -1.16
CA ILE A 34 4.20 23.15 -1.88
C ILE A 34 3.23 24.18 -2.46
N TYR A 35 2.17 23.74 -3.15
CA TYR A 35 1.14 24.64 -3.67
C TYR A 35 0.53 25.54 -2.58
N ARG A 36 0.10 24.97 -1.44
CA ARG A 36 -0.45 25.74 -0.31
C ARG A 36 0.53 26.80 0.19
N SER A 37 1.82 26.46 0.25
CA SER A 37 2.87 27.38 0.70
C SER A 37 2.98 28.61 -0.19
N TYR A 38 2.79 28.46 -1.50
CA TYR A 38 2.78 29.58 -2.46
C TYR A 38 1.42 30.31 -2.53
N ALA A 39 0.32 29.59 -2.33
CA ALA A 39 -1.03 30.12 -2.56
C ALA A 39 -1.55 31.06 -1.46
N GLY A 40 -0.83 31.20 -0.34
CA GLY A 40 -1.24 32.09 0.74
C GLY A 40 -2.58 31.68 1.37
N VAL A 41 -2.71 30.40 1.73
CA VAL A 41 -3.93 29.77 2.29
C VAL A 41 -4.55 30.51 3.47
N SER A 42 -3.77 31.31 4.21
CA SER A 42 -4.28 32.16 5.30
C SER A 42 -5.31 33.21 4.84
N SER A 43 -5.36 33.51 3.54
CA SER A 43 -6.34 34.41 2.94
C SER A 43 -7.65 33.72 2.49
N PHE A 44 -7.73 32.39 2.58
CA PHE A 44 -8.89 31.65 2.12
C PHE A 44 -10.05 31.78 3.11
N THR A 45 -11.22 32.12 2.61
CA THR A 45 -12.45 32.22 3.41
C THR A 45 -13.60 31.43 2.76
N GLY A 46 -14.60 31.10 3.57
CA GLY A 46 -15.82 30.41 3.13
C GLY A 46 -15.53 29.09 2.42
N SER A 47 -16.10 28.93 1.22
CA SER A 47 -16.00 27.71 0.41
C SER A 47 -14.55 27.32 0.07
N ARG A 48 -13.65 28.29 -0.14
CA ARG A 48 -12.24 28.00 -0.45
C ARG A 48 -11.50 27.36 0.72
N ALA A 49 -11.75 27.80 1.95
CA ALA A 49 -11.13 27.21 3.14
C ALA A 49 -11.62 25.78 3.41
N LEU A 50 -12.91 25.52 3.17
CA LEU A 50 -13.49 24.18 3.29
C LEU A 50 -12.90 23.22 2.25
N MET A 51 -12.81 23.67 0.99
CA MET A 51 -12.23 22.85 -0.09
C MET A 51 -10.75 22.56 0.16
N ASP A 52 -10.00 23.55 0.62
CA ASP A 52 -8.60 23.38 1.00
C ASP A 52 -8.40 22.38 2.15
N THR A 53 -9.25 22.43 3.17
CA THR A 53 -9.25 21.45 4.27
C THR A 53 -9.60 20.05 3.78
N PHE A 54 -10.62 19.93 2.93
CA PHE A 54 -11.02 18.66 2.35
C PHE A 54 -9.91 18.03 1.52
N ILE A 55 -9.29 18.78 0.61
CA ILE A 55 -8.17 18.29 -0.22
C ILE A 55 -6.99 17.90 0.66
N ASN A 56 -6.64 18.72 1.66
CA ASN A 56 -5.55 18.39 2.58
C ASN A 56 -5.77 17.05 3.29
N ASN A 57 -6.97 16.83 3.84
CA ASN A 57 -7.30 15.59 4.54
C ASN A 57 -7.35 14.39 3.58
N LEU A 58 -7.97 14.55 2.41
CA LEU A 58 -8.02 13.51 1.39
C LEU A 58 -6.62 13.05 0.97
N LEU A 59 -5.71 14.00 0.73
CA LEU A 59 -4.34 13.69 0.34
C LEU A 59 -3.53 13.06 1.48
N TYR A 60 -3.80 13.48 2.72
CA TYR A 60 -3.22 12.85 3.91
C TYR A 60 -3.72 11.41 4.05
N ASP A 61 -5.01 11.17 3.92
CA ASP A 61 -5.63 9.83 3.96
C ASP A 61 -5.09 8.93 2.83
N MET A 62 -4.84 9.49 1.64
CA MET A 62 -4.24 8.75 0.52
C MET A 62 -2.86 8.18 0.86
N VAL A 63 -2.04 8.90 1.63
CA VAL A 63 -0.73 8.42 2.09
C VAL A 63 -0.90 7.16 2.94
N TYR A 64 -1.78 7.21 3.96
CA TYR A 64 -2.06 6.07 4.83
C TYR A 64 -2.70 4.90 4.09
N LEU A 65 -3.60 5.20 3.16
CA LEU A 65 -4.25 4.21 2.32
C LEU A 65 -3.24 3.50 1.41
N GLY A 66 -2.20 4.19 0.92
CA GLY A 66 -1.08 3.58 0.21
C GLY A 66 -0.34 2.50 1.03
N PHE A 67 -0.12 2.76 2.32
CA PHE A 67 0.45 1.75 3.23
C PHE A 67 -0.50 0.58 3.44
N ALA A 68 -1.78 0.86 3.72
CA ALA A 68 -2.80 -0.18 3.94
C ALA A 68 -2.99 -1.07 2.70
N LEU A 69 -2.91 -0.49 1.50
CA LEU A 69 -3.08 -1.21 0.23
C LEU A 69 -1.87 -2.04 -0.19
N THR A 70 -0.72 -1.92 0.48
CA THR A 70 0.50 -2.66 0.12
C THR A 70 0.28 -4.18 0.17
N PHE A 71 -0.36 -4.68 1.23
CA PHE A 71 -0.66 -6.11 1.36
C PHE A 71 -1.70 -6.59 0.33
N PRO A 72 -2.87 -5.94 0.18
CA PRO A 72 -3.82 -6.24 -0.90
C PRO A 72 -3.20 -6.20 -2.31
N ASN A 73 -2.34 -5.22 -2.59
CA ASN A 73 -1.64 -5.08 -3.86
C ASN A 73 -0.78 -6.31 -4.16
N PHE A 74 -0.02 -6.79 -3.19
CA PHE A 74 0.76 -8.02 -3.34
C PHE A 74 -0.10 -9.27 -3.48
N LEU A 75 -1.21 -9.34 -2.75
CA LEU A 75 -2.18 -10.42 -2.86
C LEU A 75 -2.80 -10.47 -4.27
N LEU A 76 -3.14 -9.33 -4.87
CA LEU A 76 -3.77 -9.26 -6.20
C LEU A 76 -2.77 -9.42 -7.35
N THR A 77 -1.56 -8.88 -7.22
CA THR A 77 -0.60 -8.83 -8.34
C THR A 77 0.28 -10.07 -8.42
N SER A 78 0.57 -10.74 -7.30
CA SER A 78 1.52 -11.85 -7.26
C SER A 78 0.85 -13.20 -6.99
N LYS A 79 0.91 -14.10 -7.97
CA LYS A 79 0.52 -15.51 -7.80
C LYS A 79 1.45 -16.24 -6.84
N MET A 80 2.74 -15.86 -6.83
CA MET A 80 3.74 -16.44 -5.93
C MET A 80 3.43 -16.08 -4.48
N PHE A 81 3.18 -14.80 -4.20
CA PHE A 81 2.83 -14.33 -2.86
C PHE A 81 1.56 -15.01 -2.34
N ARG A 82 0.51 -15.12 -3.18
CA ARG A 82 -0.70 -15.88 -2.83
C ARG A 82 -0.42 -17.33 -2.47
N ARG A 83 0.42 -18.01 -3.26
CA ARG A 83 0.77 -19.40 -3.01
C ARG A 83 1.53 -19.56 -1.69
N GLU A 84 2.53 -18.71 -1.44
CA GLU A 84 3.29 -18.76 -0.18
C GLU A 84 2.40 -18.40 1.03
N PHE A 85 1.53 -17.39 0.89
CA PHE A 85 0.58 -17.00 1.92
C PHE A 85 -0.38 -18.14 2.28
N LEU A 86 -0.97 -18.81 1.28
CA LEU A 86 -1.84 -19.98 1.49
C LEU A 86 -1.09 -21.13 2.16
N GLN A 87 0.16 -21.40 1.77
CA GLN A 87 0.99 -22.42 2.41
C GLN A 87 1.25 -22.12 3.88
N VAL A 88 1.59 -20.87 4.22
CA VAL A 88 1.77 -20.46 5.63
C VAL A 88 0.47 -20.62 6.41
N LEU A 89 -0.66 -20.22 5.82
CA LEU A 89 -1.97 -20.32 6.45
C LEU A 89 -2.33 -21.79 6.75
N GLN A 90 -2.18 -22.66 5.75
CA GLN A 90 -2.42 -24.10 5.87
C GLN A 90 -1.51 -24.75 6.91
N THR A 91 -0.22 -24.40 6.91
CA THR A 91 0.75 -24.93 7.87
C THR A 91 0.40 -24.55 9.31
N LYS A 92 -0.02 -23.29 9.54
CA LYS A 92 -0.47 -22.85 10.87
C LYS A 92 -1.73 -23.56 11.34
N ILE A 93 -2.68 -23.82 10.44
CA ILE A 93 -3.91 -24.56 10.75
C ILE A 93 -3.56 -26.02 11.11
N VAL A 94 -2.73 -26.68 10.32
CA VAL A 94 -2.28 -28.06 10.58
C VAL A 94 -1.55 -28.16 11.93
N GLN A 95 -0.64 -27.23 12.23
CA GLN A 95 0.06 -27.17 13.52
C GLN A 95 -0.89 -26.93 14.70
N ARG A 96 -1.99 -26.18 14.50
CA ARG A 96 -2.99 -25.95 15.53
C ARG A 96 -3.83 -27.20 15.78
N CYS A 97 -4.22 -27.93 14.72
CA CYS A 97 -4.89 -29.22 14.85
C CYS A 97 -4.01 -30.28 15.54
N GLN A 98 -2.72 -30.34 15.19
CA GLN A 98 -1.77 -31.26 15.84
C GLN A 98 -1.63 -30.96 17.35
N ARG A 99 -1.61 -29.68 17.74
CA ARG A 99 -1.58 -29.30 19.16
C ARG A 99 -2.87 -29.64 19.92
N LEU A 100 -4.03 -29.54 19.28
CA LEU A 100 -5.32 -29.89 19.90
C LEU A 100 -5.54 -31.40 20.02
N MET A 101 -4.89 -32.22 19.18
CA MET A 101 -4.96 -33.69 19.29
C MET A 101 -3.93 -34.27 20.28
N ALA A 102 -2.95 -33.49 20.71
CA ALA A 102 -1.90 -33.89 21.65
C ALA A 102 -2.15 -33.42 23.09
N ALA A 103 -3.27 -32.73 23.34
CA ALA A 103 -3.73 -32.25 24.64
C ALA A 103 -5.00 -33.02 25.04
#